data_AF-A0A562HYH9-F1
#
_entry.id   AF-A0A562HYH9-F1
#
_cell.length_a   1.000
_cell.length_b   1.000
_cell.length_c   1.000
_cell.angle_alpha   90.00
_cell.angle_beta   90.00
_cell.angle_gamma   90.00
#
_symmetry.space_group_name_H-M   'P 1'
#
loop_
_entity.id
_entity.type
_entity.pdbx_description
1 polymer ?
#
loop_
_entity_poly.entity_id
_entity_poly.type
_entity_poly.pdbx_seq_one_letter_code
_entity_poly.pdbx_strand_id
1 'polypeptide(L)'
;MTYHLAALNQVVASGKAFRILPAGAFSSNDGRPGDGRSWMLSADRGQAIAALAAQRSNDFVIDYEHQTLKPGQKNPAAGWFKALEMRPDGLYVTDPRWTDEAKSLIQAQQYRYISPVFSYHPETLEVMSLHSLALTNNPALLGLTDLSRVALTDQSSADGCFAALDAQTRDLLERMTGMPLEQAAAEQQARVQVPPAPQGIIEEDWRKLYHVLGDSLLAEGTI
;
A
#
# COMPACT_ATOMS: atom_id res chain seq x y z
N MET A 1 -13.91 36.32 -5.81
CA MET A 1 -13.29 35.55 -4.71
C MET A 1 -13.15 34.13 -5.20
N THR A 2 -11.94 33.76 -5.64
CA THR A 2 -11.66 32.47 -6.26
C THR A 2 -11.02 31.59 -5.19
N TYR A 3 -11.65 30.47 -4.85
CA TYR A 3 -11.06 29.46 -3.98
C TYR A 3 -10.22 28.51 -4.84
N HIS A 4 -8.94 28.37 -4.52
CA HIS A 4 -8.08 27.34 -5.09
C HIS A 4 -8.04 26.14 -4.12
N LEU A 5 -8.52 24.98 -4.58
CA LEU A 5 -8.31 23.69 -3.92
C LEU A 5 -7.06 23.05 -4.52
N ALA A 6 -6.02 22.90 -3.71
CA ALA A 6 -4.82 22.14 -4.06
C ALA A 6 -4.98 20.70 -3.57
N ALA A 7 -4.85 19.73 -4.46
CA ALA A 7 -4.69 18.33 -4.10
C ALA A 7 -3.20 18.05 -3.83
N LEU A 8 -2.88 17.56 -2.63
CA LEU A 8 -1.55 17.09 -2.28
C LEU A 8 -1.32 15.70 -2.89
N ASN A 9 -0.39 15.62 -3.85
CA ASN A 9 0.23 14.37 -4.27
C ASN A 9 1.21 13.90 -3.21
N GLN A 10 1.16 12.62 -2.83
CA GLN A 10 2.25 11.96 -2.12
C GLN A 10 2.97 10.96 -3.02
N VAL A 11 4.29 11.00 -2.91
CA VAL A 11 5.27 10.13 -3.57
C VAL A 11 5.10 8.69 -3.12
N VAL A 12 5.16 7.77 -4.09
CA VAL A 12 4.92 6.34 -3.94
C VAL A 12 6.26 5.60 -4.03
N ALA A 13 6.58 4.78 -3.03
CA ALA A 13 7.63 3.75 -3.13
C ALA A 13 6.97 2.36 -3.25
N SER A 14 7.62 1.51 -4.07
CA SER A 14 7.35 0.11 -4.44
C SER A 14 6.31 -0.69 -3.63
N GLY A 15 5.33 -1.30 -4.31
CA GLY A 15 4.40 -2.28 -3.74
C GLY A 15 3.44 -1.69 -2.70
N LYS A 16 2.69 -0.65 -3.09
CA LYS A 16 1.90 0.23 -2.21
C LYS A 16 1.35 -0.45 -0.96
N ALA A 17 1.67 0.14 0.18
CA ALA A 17 1.08 -0.24 1.45
C ALA A 17 -0.46 -0.25 1.36
N PHE A 18 -1.10 -1.27 1.91
CA PHE A 18 -2.55 -1.39 1.92
C PHE A 18 -3.09 -1.62 3.33
N ARG A 19 -4.28 -1.07 3.60
CA ARG A 19 -4.91 -1.14 4.91
C ARG A 19 -5.59 -2.49 5.08
N ILE A 20 -5.29 -3.16 6.18
CA ILE A 20 -5.87 -4.46 6.53
C ILE A 20 -6.92 -4.36 7.63
N LEU A 21 -6.80 -3.39 8.54
CA LEU A 21 -7.79 -3.15 9.60
C LEU A 21 -8.01 -1.64 9.79
N PRO A 22 -9.26 -1.16 9.91
CA PRO A 22 -9.53 0.24 10.28
C PRO A 22 -9.10 0.52 11.73
N ALA A 23 -8.64 1.74 12.00
CA ALA A 23 -8.51 2.23 13.38
C ALA A 23 -9.89 2.51 13.98
N GLY A 24 -10.01 2.37 15.31
CA GLY A 24 -11.26 2.62 16.02
C GLY A 24 -12.26 1.47 15.89
N ALA A 25 -13.55 1.80 15.97
CA ALA A 25 -14.64 0.84 15.89
C ALA A 25 -14.94 0.42 14.45
N PHE A 26 -15.03 -0.88 14.17
CA PHE A 26 -15.41 -1.41 12.85
C PHE A 26 -16.17 -2.73 12.96
N SER A 27 -16.96 -3.05 11.92
CA SER A 27 -17.77 -4.26 11.85
C SER A 27 -17.65 -4.94 10.47
N SER A 28 -18.06 -6.20 10.39
CA SER A 28 -18.19 -6.92 9.11
C SER A 28 -19.63 -6.90 8.60
N ASN A 29 -19.81 -7.28 7.34
CA ASN A 29 -21.12 -7.50 6.71
C ASN A 29 -21.69 -8.90 6.94
N ASP A 30 -20.93 -9.80 7.57
CA ASP A 30 -21.28 -11.21 7.75
C ASP A 30 -21.90 -11.52 9.12
N GLY A 31 -22.33 -10.47 9.84
CA GLY A 31 -22.96 -10.57 11.15
C GLY A 31 -21.99 -10.67 12.33
N ARG A 32 -20.68 -10.63 12.10
CA ARG A 32 -19.67 -10.57 13.19
C ARG A 32 -19.34 -9.11 13.59
N PRO A 33 -18.91 -8.87 14.84
CA PRO A 33 -18.86 -9.81 15.97
C PRO A 33 -20.24 -10.13 16.56
N GLY A 34 -21.31 -9.52 16.07
CA GLY A 34 -22.71 -9.77 16.46
C GLY A 34 -23.53 -8.49 16.26
N ASP A 35 -24.85 -8.60 16.29
CA ASP A 35 -25.74 -7.47 16.05
C ASP A 35 -25.46 -6.28 16.99
N GLY A 36 -25.26 -5.10 16.39
CA GLY A 36 -24.96 -3.86 17.13
C GLY A 36 -23.57 -3.81 17.78
N ARG A 37 -22.69 -4.79 17.51
CA ARG A 37 -21.34 -4.85 18.07
C ARG A 37 -20.29 -4.48 17.02
N SER A 38 -19.16 -3.95 17.49
CA SER A 38 -18.02 -3.59 16.64
C SER A 38 -16.74 -4.04 17.31
N TRP A 39 -15.78 -4.52 16.51
CA TRP A 39 -14.41 -4.67 16.97
C TRP A 39 -13.77 -3.30 17.19
N MET A 40 -12.72 -3.27 17.99
CA MET A 40 -11.94 -2.08 18.27
C MET A 40 -10.47 -2.31 17.94
N LEU A 41 -9.85 -1.37 17.24
CA LEU A 41 -8.40 -1.29 17.08
C LEU A 41 -7.90 0.06 17.58
N SER A 42 -7.32 0.07 18.78
CA SER A 42 -6.62 1.24 19.33
C SER A 42 -5.25 1.43 18.66
N ALA A 43 -4.72 2.66 18.70
CA ALA A 43 -3.39 2.96 18.17
C ALA A 43 -2.30 2.14 18.86
N ASP A 44 -2.31 2.09 20.20
CA ASP A 44 -1.36 1.34 21.00
C ASP A 44 -1.42 -0.16 20.67
N ARG A 45 -2.63 -0.71 20.51
CA ARG A 45 -2.80 -2.11 20.11
C ARG A 45 -2.26 -2.37 18.72
N GLY A 46 -2.54 -1.50 17.76
CA GLY A 46 -2.01 -1.60 16.40
C GLY A 46 -0.49 -1.55 16.36
N GLN A 47 0.13 -0.65 17.14
CA GLN A 47 1.58 -0.58 17.31
C GLN A 47 2.15 -1.85 17.94
N ALA A 48 1.49 -2.39 18.96
CA ALA A 48 1.90 -3.65 19.59
C ALA A 48 1.83 -4.83 18.61
N ILE A 49 0.78 -4.91 17.79
CA ILE A 49 0.65 -5.93 16.73
C ILE A 49 1.78 -5.80 15.70
N ALA A 50 2.10 -4.57 15.28
CA ALA A 50 3.18 -4.32 14.33
C ALA A 50 4.56 -4.69 14.91
N ALA A 51 4.82 -4.35 16.17
CA ALA A 51 6.05 -4.71 16.86
C ALA A 51 6.21 -6.24 17.01
N LEU A 52 5.13 -6.94 17.37
CA LEU A 52 5.13 -8.40 17.44
C LEU A 52 5.34 -9.05 16.07
N ALA A 53 4.73 -8.50 15.01
CA ALA A 53 4.93 -8.95 13.64
C ALA A 53 6.41 -8.90 13.22
N ALA A 54 7.12 -7.82 13.54
CA ALA A 54 8.54 -7.66 13.24
C ALA A 54 9.43 -8.71 13.92
N GLN A 55 9.03 -9.19 15.11
CA GLN A 55 9.78 -10.20 15.88
C GLN A 55 9.52 -11.65 15.45
N ARG A 56 8.53 -11.90 14.60
CA ARG A 56 8.23 -13.27 14.15
C ARG A 56 9.39 -13.83 13.32
N SER A 57 9.72 -15.10 13.51
CA SER A 57 10.66 -15.79 12.62
C SER A 57 10.06 -16.00 11.23
N ASN A 58 8.77 -16.33 11.18
CA ASN A 58 8.05 -16.64 9.95
C ASN A 58 7.17 -15.47 9.49
N ASP A 59 7.13 -15.28 8.18
CA ASP A 59 6.21 -14.33 7.53
C ASP A 59 4.75 -14.74 7.73
N PHE A 60 3.86 -13.77 7.55
CA PHE A 60 2.43 -14.03 7.42
C PHE A 60 2.10 -14.44 5.99
N VAL A 61 1.21 -15.43 5.86
CA VAL A 61 0.70 -15.87 4.57
C VAL A 61 -0.45 -14.96 4.10
N ILE A 62 -0.45 -14.69 2.80
CA ILE A 62 -1.62 -14.26 2.05
C ILE A 62 -2.09 -15.49 1.27
N ASP A 63 -3.24 -16.06 1.63
CA ASP A 63 -3.83 -17.19 0.91
C ASP A 63 -4.87 -16.72 -0.11
N TYR A 64 -5.44 -17.68 -0.85
CA TYR A 64 -6.65 -17.45 -1.63
C TYR A 64 -7.86 -17.91 -0.83
N GLU A 65 -8.93 -17.13 -0.79
CA GLU A 65 -10.25 -17.56 -0.27
C GLU A 65 -10.23 -18.27 1.10
N HIS A 66 -9.37 -17.80 2.02
CA HIS A 66 -9.21 -18.29 3.39
C HIS A 66 -8.84 -19.78 3.48
N GLN A 67 -8.13 -20.30 2.49
CA GLN A 67 -7.75 -21.72 2.44
C GLN A 67 -6.84 -22.14 3.61
N THR A 68 -6.13 -21.23 4.27
CA THR A 68 -5.37 -21.53 5.49
C THR A 68 -6.26 -22.03 6.64
N LEU A 69 -7.55 -21.66 6.63
CA LEU A 69 -8.52 -22.10 7.63
C LEU A 69 -9.26 -23.40 7.23
N LYS A 70 -9.02 -23.91 6.02
CA LYS A 70 -9.75 -25.04 5.44
C LYS A 70 -8.82 -26.26 5.28
N PRO A 71 -8.79 -27.18 6.24
CA PRO A 71 -7.90 -28.34 6.16
C PRO A 71 -8.28 -29.24 4.98
N GLY A 72 -7.27 -29.84 4.35
CA GLY A 72 -7.44 -30.87 3.32
C GLY A 72 -7.60 -30.35 1.88
N GLN A 73 -7.57 -29.03 1.66
CA GLN A 73 -7.53 -28.45 0.31
C GLN A 73 -6.12 -27.96 -0.03
N LYS A 74 -5.81 -27.90 -1.34
CA LYS A 74 -4.56 -27.29 -1.80
C LYS A 74 -4.59 -25.80 -1.43
N ASN A 75 -3.60 -25.36 -0.68
CA ASN A 75 -3.46 -23.97 -0.24
C ASN A 75 -2.15 -23.36 -0.76
N PRO A 76 -2.07 -22.99 -2.05
CA PRO A 76 -0.94 -22.21 -2.53
C PRO A 76 -1.01 -20.79 -1.94
N ALA A 77 0.13 -20.23 -1.55
CA ALA A 77 0.19 -18.85 -1.10
C ALA A 77 0.00 -17.90 -2.29
N ALA A 78 -0.87 -16.90 -2.14
CA ALA A 78 -0.94 -15.73 -3.02
C ALA A 78 0.24 -14.78 -2.76
N GLY A 79 0.77 -14.78 -1.54
CA GLY A 79 1.90 -13.96 -1.17
C GLY A 79 2.26 -14.08 0.31
N TRP A 80 3.17 -13.22 0.73
CA TRP A 80 3.71 -13.16 2.08
C TRP A 80 3.96 -11.72 2.49
N PHE A 81 3.94 -11.45 3.78
CA PHE A 81 4.33 -10.14 4.31
C PHE A 81 4.84 -10.26 5.74
N LYS A 82 5.54 -9.23 6.19
CA LYS A 82 6.04 -9.14 7.57
C LYS A 82 5.92 -7.75 8.16
N ALA A 83 6.22 -6.74 7.35
CA ALA A 83 6.18 -5.35 7.79
C ALA A 83 4.73 -4.87 7.93
N LEU A 84 4.40 -4.44 9.15
CA LEU A 84 3.14 -3.80 9.50
C LEU A 84 3.42 -2.39 10.02
N GLU A 85 2.51 -1.48 9.74
CA GLU A 85 2.60 -0.08 10.18
C GLU A 85 1.23 0.38 10.70
N MET A 86 1.18 0.87 11.94
CA MET A 86 -0.01 1.52 12.45
C MET A 86 -0.02 2.98 12.01
N ARG A 87 -1.04 3.37 11.25
CA ARG A 87 -1.29 4.72 10.76
C ARG A 87 -2.53 5.31 11.45
N PRO A 88 -2.77 6.63 11.36
CA PRO A 88 -3.91 7.26 12.03
C PRO A 88 -5.27 6.64 11.69
N ASP A 89 -5.44 6.09 10.48
CA ASP A 89 -6.70 5.53 10.00
C ASP A 89 -6.74 3.99 9.98
N GLY A 90 -5.66 3.31 10.36
CA GLY A 90 -5.66 1.85 10.49
C GLY A 90 -4.30 1.19 10.44
N LEU A 91 -4.33 -0.15 10.47
CA LEU A 91 -3.15 -0.99 10.35
C LEU A 91 -2.91 -1.35 8.89
N TYR A 92 -1.66 -1.18 8.45
CA TYR A 92 -1.23 -1.37 7.06
C TYR A 92 -0.20 -2.49 6.95
N VAL A 93 -0.23 -3.20 5.82
CA VAL A 93 0.93 -3.95 5.31
C VAL A 93 1.74 -3.01 4.43
N THR A 94 3.05 -2.93 4.62
CA THR A 94 3.91 -1.98 3.88
C THR A 94 4.86 -2.63 2.89
N ASP A 95 5.19 -3.92 3.07
CA ASP A 95 6.05 -4.69 2.17
C ASP A 95 5.41 -6.07 1.84
N PRO A 96 4.35 -6.10 1.01
CA PRO A 96 3.75 -7.34 0.56
C PRO A 96 4.55 -7.95 -0.61
N ARG A 97 4.91 -9.23 -0.47
CA ARG A 97 5.54 -10.04 -1.51
C ARG A 97 4.51 -10.95 -2.16
N TRP A 98 4.09 -10.60 -3.38
CA TRP A 98 3.12 -11.37 -4.15
C TRP A 98 3.79 -12.43 -5.03
N THR A 99 3.11 -13.55 -5.25
CA THR A 99 3.49 -14.50 -6.31
C THR A 99 3.09 -13.96 -7.69
N ASP A 100 3.74 -14.42 -8.75
CA ASP A 100 3.42 -14.01 -10.12
C ASP A 100 1.98 -14.35 -10.52
N GLU A 101 1.47 -15.48 -10.02
CA GLU A 101 0.08 -15.89 -10.19
C GLU A 101 -0.87 -14.87 -9.53
N ALA A 102 -0.64 -14.49 -8.27
CA ALA A 102 -1.46 -13.52 -7.57
C ALA A 102 -1.42 -12.15 -8.25
N LYS A 103 -0.23 -11.69 -8.67
CA LYS A 103 -0.06 -10.45 -9.44
C LYS A 103 -0.93 -10.47 -10.70
N SER A 104 -0.85 -11.56 -11.47
CA SER A 104 -1.60 -11.72 -12.71
C SER A 104 -3.12 -11.69 -12.47
N LEU A 105 -3.58 -12.39 -11.43
CA LEU A 105 -5.00 -12.43 -11.05
C LEU A 105 -5.52 -11.06 -10.60
N ILE A 106 -4.73 -10.29 -9.85
CA ILE A 106 -5.10 -8.94 -9.42
C ILE A 106 -5.13 -7.98 -10.62
N GLN A 107 -4.12 -8.03 -11.48
CA GLN A 107 -4.05 -7.21 -12.69
C GLN A 107 -5.23 -7.49 -13.65
N ALA A 108 -5.59 -8.76 -13.79
CA ALA A 108 -6.75 -9.18 -14.58
C ALA A 108 -8.11 -8.93 -13.88
N GLN A 109 -8.11 -8.29 -12.71
CA GLN A 109 -9.30 -8.02 -11.88
C GLN A 109 -10.08 -9.29 -11.50
N GLN A 110 -9.44 -10.46 -11.54
CA GLN A 110 -10.04 -11.71 -11.08
C GLN A 110 -10.07 -11.80 -9.56
N TYR A 111 -9.19 -11.06 -8.88
CA TYR A 111 -9.22 -10.86 -7.45
C TYR A 111 -9.02 -9.39 -7.11
N ARG A 112 -9.74 -8.88 -6.11
CA ARG A 112 -9.78 -7.44 -5.84
C ARG A 112 -9.55 -7.04 -4.39
N TYR A 113 -9.88 -7.89 -3.42
CA TYR A 113 -9.91 -7.48 -2.02
C TYR A 113 -8.99 -8.31 -1.14
N ILE A 114 -8.64 -7.70 -0.01
CA ILE A 114 -7.97 -8.38 1.10
C ILE A 114 -8.94 -8.54 2.25
N SER A 115 -8.96 -9.74 2.83
CA SER A 115 -9.74 -10.07 4.01
C SER A 115 -8.82 -10.56 5.13
N PRO A 116 -8.69 -9.83 6.24
CA PRO A 116 -7.84 -10.23 7.35
C PRO A 116 -8.48 -11.34 8.20
N VAL A 117 -7.63 -12.21 8.73
CA VAL A 117 -7.99 -13.15 9.81
C VAL A 117 -7.25 -12.70 11.06
N PHE A 118 -7.98 -12.42 12.13
CA PHE A 118 -7.42 -11.92 13.38
C PHE A 118 -8.15 -12.52 14.59
N SER A 119 -7.47 -12.53 15.73
CA SER A 119 -8.08 -12.83 17.03
C SER A 119 -8.49 -11.54 17.74
N TYR A 120 -9.49 -11.63 18.62
CA TYR A 120 -9.98 -10.50 19.40
C TYR A 120 -10.39 -10.95 20.80
N HIS A 121 -10.43 -10.00 21.74
CA HIS A 121 -10.87 -10.25 23.11
C HIS A 121 -12.40 -10.40 23.17
N PRO A 122 -12.97 -11.44 23.79
CA PRO A 122 -14.41 -11.73 23.70
C PRO A 122 -15.31 -10.68 24.35
N GLU A 123 -14.85 -10.00 25.40
CA GLU A 123 -15.63 -8.98 26.10
C GLU A 123 -15.44 -7.57 25.52
N THR A 124 -14.19 -7.09 25.42
CA THR A 124 -13.87 -5.74 24.92
C THR A 124 -13.92 -5.62 23.40
N LEU A 125 -13.92 -6.75 22.66
CA LEU A 125 -13.85 -6.82 21.20
C LEU A 125 -12.59 -6.16 20.62
N GLU A 126 -11.57 -5.92 21.43
CA GLU A 126 -10.29 -5.38 20.97
C GLU A 126 -9.54 -6.43 20.15
N VAL A 127 -9.00 -6.04 19.00
CA VAL A 127 -8.15 -6.90 18.16
C VAL A 127 -6.88 -7.26 18.93
N MET A 128 -6.54 -8.55 18.98
CA MET A 128 -5.39 -9.03 19.77
C MET A 128 -4.20 -9.42 18.90
N SER A 129 -4.42 -10.08 17.77
CA SER A 129 -3.35 -10.51 16.87
C SER A 129 -3.85 -10.76 15.46
N LEU A 130 -2.94 -10.60 14.49
CA LEU A 130 -3.16 -11.01 13.10
C LEU A 130 -2.74 -12.48 12.92
N HIS A 131 -3.53 -13.25 12.16
CA HIS A 131 -3.23 -14.64 11.82
C HIS A 131 -2.73 -14.77 10.37
N SER A 132 -3.52 -14.29 9.41
CA SER A 132 -3.24 -14.35 7.98
C SER A 132 -4.09 -13.33 7.22
N LEU A 133 -3.81 -13.17 5.93
CA LEU A 133 -4.68 -12.44 5.01
C LEU A 133 -5.18 -13.39 3.92
N ALA A 134 -6.32 -13.06 3.32
CA ALA A 134 -6.86 -13.75 2.15
C ALA A 134 -7.06 -12.77 1.01
N LEU A 135 -6.57 -13.12 -0.18
CA LEU A 135 -6.94 -12.53 -1.45
C LEU A 135 -8.29 -13.13 -1.88
N THR A 136 -9.33 -12.30 -1.96
CA THR A 136 -10.72 -12.74 -2.17
C THR A 136 -11.54 -11.72 -2.95
N ASN A 137 -12.67 -12.16 -3.50
CA ASN A 137 -13.69 -11.29 -4.09
C ASN A 137 -14.84 -10.97 -3.14
N ASN A 138 -14.93 -11.62 -1.98
CA ASN A 138 -16.00 -11.43 -1.01
C ASN A 138 -15.44 -11.18 0.40
N PRO A 139 -14.85 -9.99 0.66
CA PRO A 139 -14.32 -9.67 1.97
C PRO A 139 -15.45 -9.47 2.99
N ALA A 140 -15.21 -9.90 4.24
CA ALA A 140 -16.16 -9.72 5.34
C ALA A 140 -16.18 -8.27 5.83
N LEU A 141 -15.04 -7.58 5.85
CA LEU A 141 -14.97 -6.18 6.24
C LEU A 141 -15.30 -5.29 5.03
N LEU A 142 -16.28 -4.41 5.19
CA LEU A 142 -16.65 -3.41 4.19
C LEU A 142 -15.64 -2.26 4.19
N GLY A 143 -15.35 -1.70 3.02
CA GLY A 143 -14.48 -0.52 2.90
C GLY A 143 -12.99 -0.78 3.18
N LEU A 144 -12.56 -2.05 3.14
CA LEU A 144 -11.13 -2.39 3.05
C LEU A 144 -10.55 -2.09 1.67
N THR A 145 -9.22 -2.04 1.59
CA THR A 145 -8.49 -1.63 0.40
C THR A 145 -8.84 -2.46 -0.82
N ASP A 146 -9.28 -1.77 -1.86
CA ASP A 146 -9.38 -2.26 -3.23
C ASP A 146 -7.96 -2.37 -3.83
N LEU A 147 -7.47 -3.61 -3.98
CA LEU A 147 -6.15 -3.87 -4.50
C LEU A 147 -6.00 -3.44 -5.96
N SER A 148 -7.08 -3.26 -6.73
CA SER A 148 -6.97 -2.73 -8.09
C SER A 148 -6.45 -1.28 -8.11
N ARG A 149 -6.49 -0.56 -6.97
CA ARG A 149 -5.89 0.78 -6.81
C ARG A 149 -4.45 0.72 -6.29
N VAL A 150 -4.07 -0.41 -5.70
CA VAL A 150 -2.74 -0.71 -5.12
C VAL A 150 -1.81 -1.32 -6.17
N ALA A 151 -2.35 -2.19 -7.03
CA ALA A 151 -1.62 -2.97 -8.03
C ALA A 151 -1.23 -2.19 -9.30
N LEU A 152 -1.58 -0.91 -9.41
CA LEU A 152 -1.39 -0.11 -10.63
C LEU A 152 0.03 0.43 -10.87
N THR A 153 1.07 -0.14 -10.24
CA THR A 153 2.45 0.24 -10.55
C THR A 153 3.41 -0.92 -10.32
N ASP A 154 3.50 -1.81 -11.30
CA ASP A 154 4.68 -2.67 -11.56
C ASP A 154 5.15 -2.39 -13.00
N GLN A 155 5.46 -1.13 -13.28
CA GLN A 155 6.02 -0.66 -14.55
C GLN A 155 7.27 0.17 -14.26
N SER A 156 8.24 -0.43 -13.56
CA SER A 156 9.63 0.01 -13.64
C SER A 156 10.30 -0.69 -14.83
N SER A 157 9.84 -0.33 -16.03
CA SER A 157 10.61 -0.38 -17.28
C SER A 157 10.01 0.72 -18.16
N ALA A 158 10.71 1.84 -18.28
CA ALA A 158 10.25 2.98 -19.08
C ALA A 158 10.10 2.66 -20.59
N ASP A 159 10.50 1.46 -21.02
CA ASP A 159 10.47 1.04 -22.42
C ASP A 159 9.07 0.61 -22.92
N GLY A 160 8.06 0.46 -22.04
CA GLY A 160 6.76 -0.11 -22.43
C GLY A 160 5.52 0.76 -22.23
N CYS A 161 5.58 1.79 -21.38
CA CYS A 161 4.36 2.40 -20.79
C CYS A 161 3.52 3.23 -21.79
N PHE A 162 4.14 3.85 -22.78
CA PHE A 162 3.43 4.68 -23.75
C PHE A 162 3.14 3.97 -25.08
N ALA A 163 3.65 2.76 -25.30
CA ALA A 163 3.48 2.05 -26.57
C ALA A 163 2.01 1.67 -26.87
N ALA A 164 1.18 1.56 -25.83
CA ALA A 164 -0.24 1.20 -25.93
C ALA A 164 -1.20 2.39 -26.07
N LEU A 165 -0.70 3.64 -26.05
CA LEU A 165 -1.55 4.83 -26.24
C LEU A 165 -1.89 5.04 -27.70
N ASP A 166 -3.14 5.36 -28.00
CA ASP A 166 -3.49 5.87 -29.33
C ASP A 166 -2.84 7.23 -29.62
N ALA A 167 -2.73 7.56 -30.90
CA ALA A 167 -2.01 8.75 -31.35
C ALA A 167 -2.63 10.06 -30.84
N GLN A 168 -3.96 10.11 -30.63
CA GLN A 168 -4.64 11.32 -30.16
C GLN A 168 -4.37 11.57 -28.67
N THR A 169 -4.39 10.51 -27.87
CA THR A 169 -4.10 10.59 -26.44
C THR A 169 -2.63 10.93 -26.21
N ARG A 170 -1.70 10.39 -27.01
CA ARG A 170 -0.29 10.76 -26.95
C ARG A 170 -0.07 12.25 -27.28
N ASP A 171 -0.59 12.73 -28.40
CA ASP A 171 -0.43 14.13 -28.82
C ASP A 171 -0.98 15.12 -27.76
N LEU A 172 -2.15 14.81 -27.19
CA LEU A 172 -2.73 15.63 -26.13
C LEU A 172 -1.80 15.72 -24.92
N LEU A 173 -1.25 14.60 -24.48
CA LEU A 173 -0.40 14.56 -23.30
C LEU A 173 0.95 15.28 -23.55
N GLU A 174 1.57 15.10 -24.72
CA GLU A 174 2.81 15.80 -25.09
C GLU A 174 2.61 17.32 -25.17
N ARG A 175 1.43 17.77 -25.62
CA ARG A 175 1.07 19.20 -25.61
C ARG A 175 0.81 19.73 -24.20
N MET A 176 0.31 18.90 -23.30
CA MET A 176 0.11 19.26 -21.89
C MET A 176 1.43 19.33 -21.13
N THR A 177 2.38 18.44 -21.41
CA THR A 177 3.72 18.42 -20.78
C THR A 177 4.69 19.39 -21.44
N GLY A 178 4.47 19.75 -22.70
CA GLY A 178 5.36 20.59 -23.50
C GLY A 178 6.64 19.87 -23.95
N MET A 179 6.68 18.53 -23.84
CA MET A 179 7.84 17.70 -24.17
C MET A 179 7.39 16.26 -24.48
N PRO A 180 8.22 15.46 -25.17
CA PRO A 180 7.93 14.04 -25.41
C PRO A 180 7.64 13.28 -24.11
N LEU A 181 6.70 12.34 -24.14
CA LEU A 181 6.28 11.60 -22.93
C LEU A 181 7.41 10.82 -22.28
N GLU A 182 8.33 10.32 -23.09
CA GLU A 182 9.52 9.60 -22.64
C GLU A 182 10.45 10.53 -21.86
N GLN A 183 10.58 11.79 -22.31
CA GLN A 183 11.35 12.80 -21.59
C GLN A 183 10.64 13.26 -20.31
N ALA A 184 9.33 13.49 -20.38
CA ALA A 184 8.54 13.85 -19.19
C ALA A 184 8.58 12.75 -18.12
N ALA A 185 8.53 11.48 -18.52
CA ALA A 185 8.64 10.34 -17.62
C ALA A 185 10.03 10.25 -16.99
N ALA A 186 11.09 10.44 -17.78
CA ALA A 186 12.46 10.48 -17.27
C ALA A 186 12.66 11.61 -16.26
N GLU A 187 12.13 12.81 -16.52
CA GLU A 187 12.21 13.95 -15.61
C GLU A 187 11.41 13.72 -14.32
N GLN A 188 10.21 13.15 -14.40
CA GLN A 188 9.44 12.75 -13.21
C GLN A 188 10.19 11.68 -12.40
N GLN A 189 10.80 10.70 -13.07
CA GLN A 189 11.56 9.64 -12.40
C GLN A 189 12.85 10.17 -11.76
N ALA A 190 13.46 11.20 -12.35
CA ALA A 190 14.57 11.93 -11.73
C ALA A 190 14.10 12.75 -10.52
N ARG A 191 12.92 13.39 -10.57
CA ARG A 191 12.31 14.10 -9.43
C ARG A 191 11.94 13.20 -8.25
N VAL A 192 11.63 11.93 -8.51
CA VAL A 192 11.31 10.95 -7.46
C VAL A 192 12.56 10.42 -6.76
N GLN A 193 13.74 10.54 -7.39
CA GLN A 193 15.00 10.10 -6.79
C GLN A 193 15.60 11.19 -5.91
N VAL A 194 15.89 10.85 -4.65
CA VAL A 194 16.63 11.74 -3.74
C VAL A 194 18.04 11.92 -4.32
N PRO A 195 18.49 13.16 -4.58
CA PRO A 195 19.84 13.41 -5.10
C PRO A 195 20.89 12.93 -4.08
N PRO A 196 22.15 12.68 -4.49
CA PRO A 196 23.19 12.25 -3.57
C PRO A 196 23.45 13.30 -2.47
N ALA A 197 23.83 12.84 -1.28
CA ALA A 197 24.08 13.74 -0.15
C ALA A 197 25.22 14.74 -0.43
N PRO A 198 25.04 16.03 -0.08
CA PRO A 198 26.13 17.00 -0.10
C PRO A 198 27.31 16.56 0.78
N GLN A 199 28.51 17.01 0.41
CA GLN A 199 29.74 16.66 1.14
C GLN A 199 29.64 17.08 2.60
N GLY A 200 29.77 16.11 3.52
CA GLY A 200 29.68 16.33 4.98
C GLY A 200 28.35 15.96 5.62
N ILE A 201 27.32 15.59 4.84
CA ILE A 201 26.06 15.03 5.35
C ILE A 201 26.03 13.54 5.02
N ILE A 202 25.68 12.67 5.99
CA ILE A 202 25.53 11.24 5.74
C ILE A 202 24.23 10.94 4.99
N GLU A 203 24.25 9.92 4.14
CA GLU A 203 23.16 9.58 3.22
C GLU A 203 21.80 9.40 3.90
N GLU A 204 21.79 8.82 5.11
CA GLU A 204 20.56 8.60 5.88
C GLU A 204 19.92 9.91 6.35
N ASP A 205 20.73 10.85 6.85
CA ASP A 205 20.26 12.14 7.33
C ASP A 205 19.87 13.04 6.16
N TRP A 206 20.59 12.97 5.05
CA TRP A 206 20.21 13.64 3.82
C TRP A 206 18.85 13.19 3.30
N ARG A 207 18.57 11.87 3.31
CA ARG A 207 17.25 11.34 2.93
C ARG A 207 16.13 11.86 3.83
N LYS A 208 16.37 11.94 5.14
CA LYS A 208 15.39 12.52 6.09
C LYS A 208 15.16 14.00 5.81
N LEU A 209 16.22 14.78 5.60
CA LEU A 209 16.14 16.20 5.30
C LEU A 209 15.43 16.47 3.97
N TYR A 210 15.81 15.76 2.91
CA TYR A 210 15.19 15.88 1.59
C TYR A 210 13.73 15.40 1.59
N HIS A 211 13.37 14.41 2.41
CA HIS A 211 11.98 14.01 2.59
C HIS A 211 11.12 15.13 3.21
N VAL A 212 11.67 15.90 4.15
CA VAL A 212 10.94 16.97 4.86
C VAL A 212 10.92 18.28 4.07
N LEU A 213 12.02 18.64 3.41
CA LEU A 213 12.24 19.96 2.83
C LEU A 213 12.24 19.97 1.29
N GLY A 214 12.36 18.80 0.65
CA GLY A 214 12.31 18.63 -0.81
C GLY A 214 13.34 19.46 -1.57
N ASP A 215 12.96 19.90 -2.77
CA ASP A 215 13.81 20.68 -3.67
C ASP A 215 14.24 22.04 -3.10
N SER A 216 13.62 22.51 -2.02
CA SER A 216 14.02 23.73 -1.30
C SER A 216 15.46 23.65 -0.77
N LEU A 217 15.97 22.44 -0.52
CA LEU A 217 17.35 22.21 -0.09
C LEU A 217 18.39 22.33 -1.21
N LEU A 218 17.95 22.31 -2.47
CA LEU A 218 18.82 22.46 -3.64
C LEU A 218 18.97 23.93 -4.05
N ALA A 219 18.19 24.83 -3.43
CA ALA A 219 18.09 26.23 -3.76
C ALA A 219 18.97 27.13 -2.87
N GLU A 220 20.24 26.79 -2.66
CA GLU A 220 21.24 27.77 -2.19
C GLU A 220 22.57 27.59 -2.93
N GLY A 221 22.79 28.47 -3.89
CA GLY A 221 23.97 28.50 -4.75
C GLY A 221 24.08 29.84 -5.49
N THR A 222 23.96 30.95 -4.76
CA THR A 222 24.45 32.25 -5.24
C THR A 222 24.95 33.07 -4.05
N ILE A 223 26.18 32.80 -3.63
CA ILE A 223 27.20 33.82 -3.32
C ILE A 223 28.54 33.28 -3.82
#